data_AF-A0A844XUF9-F1
#
_entry.id   AF-A0A844XUF9-F1
#
_cell.length_a   1.000
_cell.length_b   1.000
_cell.length_c   1.000
_cell.angle_alpha   90.00
_cell.angle_beta   90.00
_cell.angle_gamma   90.00
#
_symmetry.space_group_name_H-M   'P 1'
#
loop_
_entity.id
_entity.type
_entity.pdbx_description
1 polymer ?
#
loop_
_entity_poly.entity_id
_entity_poly.type
_entity_poly.pdbx_seq_one_letter_code
_entity_poly.pdbx_strand_id
1 'polypeptide(L)'
;MPALLPDSLVAFHPQIGLALLIILFVGFMLERLPPVVLASVGGLAMFLLGFLSTDELLGVFSNPAPITIAAMFVLSGALLRTGTLEEISGWIIRRTRRKPRLAVAEIGMGTIAASAFMNNTPVVLVMIPIVKRLAKALGIAATRLLIPLSYLSILGGTLTLIGTSTNLLVDGVAREQGLEPFGMFEITSVGLATATAGALFLALLGPRLLPNRPPRALDEDETESDSYLSHLTVMQGSPLIGQKLVAIALARRPGVRIIGVKRGATITRNGIETHRLAAGDQLIVGASPAELASLAEAFDFRTGLTGVGGGVATAGMDRPRDLSLVEAVVSSSHPIIGRRLADIPMLSKLKVRVLGLSRPRHLAGPELAEVRVRAGDRLLIAAGTDAAQALNGNVGLGTVNKAPTRAFRRRHAPVAIGTLVGVVVLAALFNLPIQALALLGAGFVLLTRCLEPEEAWSAIDGNTLVLIFGMLAFGKGLENAGTVELIVEWAQPFFASATPLLMLLSIYALTSLLTESVTNNAVAVILTPIAIGLAQATGADVREMVVAVMFGASASFATPIGYQTNTLVYGAANYRFADFLKIGLPMNIVVGVATCVAIDSFFG
;
A
#
# COMPACT_ATOMS: atom_id res chain seq x y z
N MET A 1 26.64 -31.30 -2.29
CA MET A 1 26.74 -31.64 -3.73
C MET A 1 28.16 -31.36 -4.17
N PRO A 2 28.78 -32.17 -5.06
CA PRO A 2 30.08 -31.80 -5.64
C PRO A 2 29.90 -30.49 -6.43
N ALA A 3 30.82 -29.54 -6.25
CA ALA A 3 30.79 -28.27 -6.96
C ALA A 3 30.83 -28.53 -8.48
N LEU A 4 30.03 -27.80 -9.26
CA LEU A 4 30.08 -27.87 -10.73
C LEU A 4 31.39 -27.27 -11.27
N LEU A 5 32.08 -26.45 -10.46
CA LEU A 5 33.35 -25.85 -10.84
C LEU A 5 34.49 -26.86 -10.66
N PRO A 6 35.32 -27.10 -11.70
CA PRO A 6 36.55 -27.86 -11.55
C PRO A 6 37.54 -27.13 -10.64
N ASP A 7 38.38 -27.89 -9.91
CA ASP A 7 39.38 -27.37 -8.97
C ASP A 7 40.35 -26.35 -9.59
N SER A 8 40.52 -26.37 -10.92
CA SER A 8 41.35 -25.40 -11.65
C SER A 8 40.81 -23.97 -11.62
N LEU A 9 39.52 -23.77 -11.29
CA LEU A 9 38.87 -22.46 -11.25
C LEU A 9 38.81 -21.86 -9.85
N VAL A 10 39.37 -22.53 -8.83
CA VAL A 10 39.38 -22.04 -7.44
C VAL A 10 40.04 -20.68 -7.31
N ALA A 11 41.14 -20.45 -8.05
CA ALA A 11 41.84 -19.16 -8.07
C ALA A 11 41.00 -18.01 -8.67
N PHE A 12 39.93 -18.32 -9.40
CA PHE A 12 39.07 -17.35 -10.07
C PHE A 12 37.70 -17.17 -9.39
N HIS A 13 37.50 -17.77 -8.22
CA HIS A 13 36.24 -17.67 -7.48
C HIS A 13 35.77 -16.22 -7.26
N PRO A 14 36.63 -15.27 -6.82
CA PRO A 14 36.21 -13.87 -6.65
C PRO A 14 35.76 -13.20 -7.96
N GLN A 15 36.43 -13.50 -9.07
CA GLN A 15 36.12 -12.92 -10.38
C GLN A 15 34.84 -13.51 -10.96
N ILE A 16 34.57 -14.80 -10.72
CA ILE A 16 33.31 -15.45 -11.11
C ILE A 16 32.15 -14.84 -10.32
N GLY A 17 32.29 -14.68 -9.00
CA GLY A 17 31.27 -14.02 -8.18
C GLY A 17 31.03 -12.57 -8.61
N LEU A 18 32.08 -11.81 -8.93
CA LEU A 18 31.96 -10.45 -9.48
C LEU A 18 31.22 -10.43 -10.82
N ALA A 19 31.54 -11.36 -11.72
CA ALA A 19 30.84 -11.47 -13.01
C ALA A 19 29.34 -11.78 -12.80
N LEU A 20 29.01 -12.67 -11.88
CA LEU A 20 27.62 -12.96 -11.51
C LEU A 20 26.90 -11.75 -10.92
N LEU A 21 27.59 -10.97 -10.07
CA LEU A 21 27.04 -9.74 -9.52
C LEU A 21 26.73 -8.72 -10.61
N ILE A 22 27.64 -8.53 -11.58
CA ILE A 22 27.42 -7.64 -12.73
C ILE A 22 26.25 -8.15 -13.58
N ILE A 23 26.18 -9.45 -13.87
CA ILE A 23 25.08 -10.06 -14.62
C ILE A 23 23.75 -9.84 -13.90
N LEU A 24 23.71 -10.02 -12.58
CA LEU A 24 22.52 -9.81 -11.76
C LEU A 24 22.05 -8.35 -11.83
N PHE A 25 22.97 -7.39 -11.67
CA PHE A 25 22.67 -5.96 -11.78
C PHE A 25 22.19 -5.56 -13.17
N VAL A 26 22.85 -6.03 -14.23
CA VAL A 26 22.40 -5.81 -15.62
C VAL A 26 21.02 -6.44 -15.83
N GLY A 27 20.78 -7.62 -15.28
CA GLY A 27 19.47 -8.28 -15.30
C GLY A 27 18.37 -7.41 -14.68
N PHE A 28 18.63 -6.82 -13.50
CA PHE A 28 17.69 -5.91 -12.84
C PHE A 28 17.43 -4.66 -13.69
N MET A 29 18.49 -4.04 -14.24
CA MET A 29 18.36 -2.83 -15.07
C MET A 29 17.63 -3.07 -16.40
N LEU A 30 17.71 -4.28 -16.96
CA LEU A 30 17.03 -4.62 -18.22
C LEU A 30 15.54 -4.87 -18.04
N GLU A 31 15.07 -5.12 -16.83
CA GLU A 31 13.66 -5.35 -16.46
C GLU A 31 12.92 -6.42 -17.30
N ARG A 32 13.65 -7.29 -18.02
CA ARG A 32 13.03 -8.35 -18.86
C ARG A 32 12.40 -9.46 -18.03
N LEU A 33 12.93 -9.69 -16.83
CA LEU A 33 12.45 -10.68 -15.88
C LEU A 33 12.14 -9.98 -14.55
N PRO A 34 11.14 -10.45 -13.78
CA PRO A 34 10.86 -9.92 -12.45
C PRO A 34 12.09 -10.05 -11.52
N PRO A 35 12.36 -9.07 -10.64
CA PRO A 35 13.50 -9.12 -9.73
C PRO A 35 13.58 -10.39 -8.87
N VAL A 36 12.42 -10.89 -8.42
CA VAL A 36 12.32 -12.13 -7.64
C VAL A 36 12.88 -13.35 -8.37
N VAL A 37 12.70 -13.42 -9.69
CA VAL A 37 13.23 -14.50 -10.53
C VAL A 37 14.74 -14.40 -10.62
N LEU A 38 15.26 -13.20 -10.87
CA LEU A 38 16.70 -12.95 -10.97
C LEU A 38 17.44 -13.27 -9.67
N ALA A 39 16.89 -12.85 -8.52
CA ALA A 39 17.47 -13.17 -7.22
C ALA A 39 17.43 -14.67 -6.91
N SER A 40 16.32 -15.35 -7.24
CA SER A 40 16.20 -16.80 -7.04
C SER A 40 17.19 -17.58 -7.91
N VAL A 41 17.32 -17.21 -9.19
CA VAL A 41 18.29 -17.81 -10.12
C VAL A 41 19.72 -17.49 -9.70
N GLY A 42 19.98 -16.26 -9.23
CA GLY A 42 21.29 -15.87 -8.70
C GLY A 42 21.68 -16.71 -7.49
N GLY A 43 20.82 -16.83 -6.49
CA GLY A 43 21.07 -17.67 -5.31
C GLY A 43 21.28 -19.14 -5.68
N LEU A 44 20.48 -19.67 -6.63
CA LEU A 44 20.65 -21.02 -7.16
C LEU A 44 21.98 -21.17 -7.91
N ALA A 45 22.41 -20.16 -8.69
CA ALA A 45 23.69 -20.18 -9.38
C ALA A 45 24.85 -20.23 -8.37
N MET A 46 24.81 -19.45 -7.29
CA MET A 46 25.80 -19.50 -6.21
C MET A 46 25.88 -20.89 -5.58
N PHE A 47 24.73 -21.52 -5.32
CA PHE A 47 24.65 -22.89 -4.81
C PHE A 47 25.22 -23.93 -5.79
N LEU A 48 24.81 -23.88 -7.06
CA LEU A 48 25.25 -24.83 -8.09
C LEU A 48 26.74 -24.74 -8.40
N LEU A 49 27.31 -23.53 -8.35
CA LEU A 49 28.75 -23.31 -8.52
C LEU A 49 29.58 -23.72 -7.31
N GLY A 50 28.95 -24.06 -6.18
CA GLY A 50 29.62 -24.51 -4.96
C GLY A 50 30.07 -23.37 -4.04
N PHE A 51 29.64 -22.13 -4.29
CA PHE A 51 29.89 -21.00 -3.39
C PHE A 51 28.97 -21.00 -2.16
N LEU A 52 27.87 -21.75 -2.21
CA LEU A 52 26.94 -21.87 -1.09
C LEU A 52 26.75 -23.34 -0.74
N SER A 53 26.95 -23.70 0.52
CA SER A 53 26.64 -25.04 1.03
C SER A 53 25.13 -25.23 1.22
N THR A 54 24.69 -26.48 1.38
CA THR A 54 23.28 -26.78 1.66
C THR A 54 22.83 -26.20 3.00
N ASP A 55 23.70 -26.24 4.02
CA ASP A 55 23.39 -25.71 5.34
C ASP A 55 23.27 -24.19 5.33
N GLU A 56 24.13 -23.50 4.58
CA GLU A 56 24.02 -22.04 4.42
C GLU A 56 22.79 -21.64 3.62
N LEU A 57 22.47 -22.35 2.53
CA LEU A 57 21.26 -22.11 1.76
C LEU A 57 19.99 -22.25 2.61
N LEU A 58 19.92 -23.28 3.45
CA LEU A 58 18.80 -23.48 4.38
C LEU A 58 18.86 -22.47 5.55
N GLY A 59 20.06 -22.08 5.97
CA GLY A 59 20.31 -21.10 7.02
C GLY A 59 19.72 -19.72 6.70
N VAL A 60 19.72 -19.32 5.42
CA VAL A 60 19.09 -18.07 4.95
C VAL A 60 17.60 -17.97 5.34
N PHE A 61 16.88 -19.09 5.41
CA PHE A 61 15.48 -19.11 5.86
C PHE A 61 15.30 -18.87 7.37
N SER A 62 16.39 -19.00 8.13
CA SER A 62 16.41 -18.73 9.58
C SER A 62 16.77 -17.28 9.90
N ASN A 63 17.05 -16.44 8.89
CA ASN A 63 17.34 -15.02 9.11
C ASN A 63 16.12 -14.31 9.74
N PRO A 64 16.31 -13.52 10.82
CA PRO A 64 15.19 -12.88 11.52
C PRO A 64 14.51 -11.76 10.72
N ALA A 65 15.18 -11.14 9.76
CA ALA A 65 14.66 -9.99 9.03
C ALA A 65 13.47 -10.34 8.12
N PRO A 66 13.55 -11.33 7.20
CA PRO A 66 12.40 -11.77 6.39
C PRO A 66 11.19 -12.19 7.24
N ILE A 67 11.44 -12.88 8.36
CA ILE A 67 10.40 -13.36 9.28
C ILE A 67 9.69 -12.16 9.93
N THR A 68 10.45 -11.17 10.39
CA THR A 68 9.90 -9.94 10.96
C THR A 68 9.08 -9.18 9.91
N ILE A 69 9.58 -9.04 8.69
CA ILE A 69 8.88 -8.37 7.59
C ILE A 69 7.55 -9.06 7.28
N ALA A 70 7.52 -10.40 7.24
CA ALA A 70 6.30 -11.17 7.04
C ALA A 70 5.27 -10.93 8.16
N ALA A 71 5.70 -10.93 9.41
CA ALA A 71 4.84 -10.64 10.55
C ALA A 71 4.31 -9.18 10.51
N MET A 72 5.15 -8.23 10.11
CA MET A 72 4.77 -6.83 9.92
C MET A 72 3.79 -6.62 8.77
N PHE A 73 3.84 -7.43 7.70
CA PHE A 73 2.80 -7.45 6.67
C PHE A 73 1.44 -7.87 7.23
N VAL A 74 1.40 -8.89 8.10
CA VAL A 74 0.17 -9.32 8.77
C VAL A 74 -0.39 -8.22 9.67
N LEU A 75 0.46 -7.60 10.50
CA LEU A 75 0.06 -6.48 11.37
C LEU A 75 -0.45 -5.28 10.56
N SER A 76 0.24 -4.93 9.47
CA SER A 76 -0.19 -3.87 8.55
C SER A 76 -1.53 -4.20 7.88
N GLY A 77 -1.71 -5.47 7.46
CA GLY A 77 -2.97 -5.97 6.90
C GLY A 77 -4.13 -5.87 7.88
N ALA A 78 -3.89 -6.10 9.18
CA ALA A 78 -4.91 -5.94 10.22
C ALA A 78 -5.33 -4.46 10.41
N LEU A 79 -4.37 -3.52 10.36
CA LEU A 79 -4.68 -2.10 10.43
C LEU A 79 -5.51 -1.63 9.22
N LEU A 80 -5.21 -2.14 8.02
CA LEU A 80 -6.01 -1.91 6.82
C LEU A 80 -7.43 -2.51 6.95
N ARG A 81 -7.56 -3.76 7.40
CA ARG A 81 -8.87 -4.43 7.53
C ARG A 81 -9.75 -3.87 8.62
N THR A 82 -9.16 -3.32 9.67
CA THR A 82 -9.92 -2.61 10.71
C THR A 82 -10.37 -1.21 10.27
N GLY A 83 -9.87 -0.70 9.14
CA GLY A 83 -10.21 0.65 8.65
C GLY A 83 -9.59 1.76 9.50
N THR A 84 -8.54 1.44 10.25
CA THR A 84 -7.87 2.36 11.17
C THR A 84 -7.27 3.54 10.42
N LEU A 85 -6.64 3.27 9.27
CA LEU A 85 -6.02 4.30 8.44
C LEU A 85 -7.05 5.23 7.81
N GLU A 86 -8.24 4.74 7.44
CA GLU A 86 -9.34 5.56 6.91
C GLU A 86 -10.02 6.43 7.98
N GLU A 87 -10.11 5.99 9.25
CA GLU A 87 -10.68 6.80 10.34
C GLU A 87 -9.82 8.01 10.69
N ILE A 88 -8.51 7.80 10.80
CA ILE A 88 -7.51 8.87 11.03
C ILE A 88 -7.63 9.91 9.90
N SER A 89 -7.78 9.43 8.67
CA SER A 89 -7.90 10.26 7.47
C SER A 89 -9.22 11.04 7.39
N GLY A 90 -10.34 10.42 7.78
CA GLY A 90 -11.65 11.08 7.84
C GLY A 90 -11.70 12.17 8.90
N TRP A 91 -10.95 12.03 10.00
CA TRP A 91 -10.80 13.09 11.01
C TRP A 91 -10.04 14.31 10.46
N ILE A 92 -8.92 14.09 9.74
CA ILE A 92 -8.12 15.14 9.12
C ILE A 92 -8.93 15.92 8.07
N ILE A 93 -9.65 15.22 7.18
CA ILE A 93 -10.46 15.85 6.11
C ILE A 93 -11.57 16.74 6.69
N ARG A 94 -12.21 16.36 7.80
CA ARG A 94 -13.27 17.18 8.44
C ARG A 94 -12.76 18.51 8.99
N ARG A 95 -11.50 18.57 9.42
CA ARG A 95 -10.84 19.79 9.94
C ARG A 95 -10.29 20.70 8.83
N THR A 96 -10.18 20.17 7.61
CA THR A 96 -9.48 20.78 6.47
C THR A 96 -10.19 21.99 5.84
N ARG A 97 -11.52 22.12 5.96
CA ARG A 97 -12.27 23.21 5.28
C ARG A 97 -11.93 24.64 5.75
N ARG A 98 -11.16 24.82 6.84
CA ARG A 98 -10.78 26.13 7.36
C ARG A 98 -9.34 26.58 7.05
N LYS A 99 -8.38 25.66 6.87
CA LYS A 99 -6.95 26.00 6.66
C LYS A 99 -6.24 25.02 5.69
N PRO A 100 -6.24 25.31 4.37
CA PRO A 100 -5.62 24.48 3.33
C PRO A 100 -4.17 24.05 3.57
N ARG A 101 -3.30 25.00 3.96
CA ARG A 101 -1.88 24.74 4.21
C ARG A 101 -1.67 23.83 5.43
N LEU A 102 -2.49 24.00 6.45
CA LEU A 102 -2.45 23.17 7.66
C LEU A 102 -2.85 21.73 7.34
N ALA A 103 -3.85 21.52 6.50
CA ALA A 103 -4.28 20.18 6.12
C ALA A 103 -3.23 19.40 5.31
N VAL A 104 -2.53 20.07 4.39
CA VAL A 104 -1.39 19.46 3.67
C VAL A 104 -0.29 19.07 4.66
N ALA A 105 0.03 19.94 5.62
CA ALA A 105 1.01 19.64 6.66
C ALA A 105 0.56 18.49 7.58
N GLU A 106 -0.71 18.45 7.98
CA GLU A 106 -1.29 17.39 8.81
C GLU A 106 -1.24 16.03 8.10
N ILE A 107 -1.59 15.98 6.81
CA ILE A 107 -1.45 14.75 6.02
C ILE A 107 0.02 14.36 5.89
N GLY A 108 0.92 15.31 5.63
CA GLY A 108 2.35 15.04 5.53
C GLY A 108 2.93 14.46 6.82
N MET A 109 2.65 15.10 7.96
CA MET A 109 3.08 14.63 9.29
C MET A 109 2.43 13.29 9.63
N GLY A 110 1.13 13.11 9.34
CA GLY A 110 0.45 11.84 9.53
C GLY A 110 1.04 10.71 8.68
N THR A 111 1.49 11.03 7.46
CA THR A 111 2.18 10.08 6.57
C THR A 111 3.52 9.67 7.15
N ILE A 112 4.35 10.62 7.58
CA ILE A 112 5.65 10.35 8.22
C ILE A 112 5.44 9.46 9.45
N ALA A 113 4.50 9.83 10.32
CA ALA A 113 4.22 9.10 11.55
C ALA A 113 3.69 7.69 11.28
N ALA A 114 2.79 7.52 10.31
CA ALA A 114 2.29 6.19 9.94
C ALA A 114 3.41 5.32 9.36
N SER A 115 4.23 5.86 8.46
CA SER A 115 5.33 5.12 7.82
C SER A 115 6.48 4.81 8.79
N ALA A 116 6.64 5.57 9.87
CA ALA A 116 7.61 5.25 10.91
C ALA A 116 7.33 3.92 11.63
N PHE A 117 6.10 3.39 11.57
CA PHE A 117 5.72 2.16 12.27
C PHE A 117 5.04 1.13 11.36
N MET A 118 4.86 1.43 10.08
CA MET A 118 4.19 0.58 9.11
C MET A 118 4.97 0.60 7.79
N ASN A 119 4.90 -0.51 7.06
CA ASN A 119 5.48 -0.56 5.72
C ASN A 119 4.86 0.52 4.82
N ASN A 120 5.71 1.19 4.03
CA ASN A 120 5.35 2.35 3.22
C ASN A 120 4.20 2.09 2.21
N THR A 121 4.11 0.88 1.65
CA THR A 121 3.16 0.51 0.58
C THR A 121 1.69 0.60 1.02
N PRO A 122 1.24 -0.07 2.11
CA PRO A 122 -0.07 0.13 2.72
C PRO A 122 -0.45 1.60 2.97
N VAL A 123 0.49 2.37 3.53
CA VAL A 123 0.25 3.78 3.88
C VAL A 123 -0.07 4.59 2.62
N VAL A 124 0.76 4.47 1.59
CA VAL A 124 0.58 5.21 0.33
C VAL A 124 -0.72 4.80 -0.38
N LEU A 125 -1.05 3.51 -0.41
CA LEU A 125 -2.31 3.02 -1.02
C LEU A 125 -3.55 3.67 -0.41
N VAL A 126 -3.61 3.77 0.93
CA VAL A 126 -4.73 4.42 1.61
C VAL A 126 -4.70 5.93 1.40
N MET A 127 -3.51 6.54 1.41
CA MET A 127 -3.35 7.99 1.29
C MET A 127 -3.63 8.53 -0.12
N ILE A 128 -3.38 7.77 -1.19
CA ILE A 128 -3.66 8.21 -2.58
C ILE A 128 -5.10 8.76 -2.75
N PRO A 129 -6.18 8.02 -2.43
CA PRO A 129 -7.54 8.54 -2.61
C PRO A 129 -7.83 9.74 -1.69
N ILE A 130 -7.23 9.80 -0.50
CA ILE A 130 -7.38 10.93 0.43
C ILE A 130 -6.73 12.19 -0.13
N VAL A 131 -5.51 12.06 -0.64
CA VAL A 131 -4.75 13.14 -1.25
C VAL A 131 -5.41 13.62 -2.53
N LYS A 132 -5.96 12.72 -3.36
CA LYS A 132 -6.79 13.09 -4.53
C LYS A 132 -8.03 13.90 -4.12
N ARG A 133 -8.75 13.46 -3.08
CA ARG A 133 -9.91 14.20 -2.54
C ARG A 133 -9.50 15.56 -1.99
N LEU A 134 -8.37 15.65 -1.30
CA LEU A 134 -7.82 16.91 -0.82
C LEU A 134 -7.47 17.84 -1.99
N ALA A 135 -6.78 17.34 -3.00
CA ALA A 135 -6.42 18.10 -4.19
C ALA A 135 -7.66 18.71 -4.86
N LYS A 136 -8.73 17.91 -5.01
CA LYS A 136 -10.04 18.36 -5.54
C LYS A 136 -10.68 19.42 -4.64
N ALA A 137 -10.67 19.23 -3.33
CA ALA A 137 -11.22 20.20 -2.38
C ALA A 137 -10.45 21.53 -2.34
N LEU A 138 -9.15 21.49 -2.63
CA LEU A 138 -8.26 22.65 -2.69
C LEU A 138 -8.20 23.31 -4.08
N GLY A 139 -8.81 22.70 -5.10
CA GLY A 139 -8.72 23.18 -6.49
C GLY A 139 -7.30 23.12 -7.08
N ILE A 140 -6.45 22.21 -6.58
CA ILE A 140 -5.09 22.00 -7.11
C ILE A 140 -4.98 20.61 -7.76
N ALA A 141 -4.01 20.44 -8.65
CA ALA A 141 -3.75 19.15 -9.26
C ALA A 141 -3.21 18.13 -8.24
N ALA A 142 -3.70 16.89 -8.30
CA ALA A 142 -3.17 15.78 -7.49
C ALA A 142 -1.67 15.50 -7.78
N THR A 143 -1.21 15.86 -8.98
CA THR A 143 0.20 15.80 -9.39
C THR A 143 1.13 16.69 -8.54
N ARG A 144 0.59 17.66 -7.79
CA ARG A 144 1.35 18.44 -6.81
C ARG A 144 1.48 17.80 -5.43
N LEU A 145 0.70 16.76 -5.12
CA LEU A 145 0.64 16.20 -3.76
C LEU A 145 1.08 14.74 -3.67
N LEU A 146 0.94 13.96 -4.76
CA LEU A 146 1.20 12.52 -4.70
C LEU A 146 2.70 12.16 -4.67
N ILE A 147 3.58 12.85 -5.41
CA ILE A 147 5.05 12.69 -5.22
C ILE A 147 5.47 13.03 -3.79
N PRO A 148 5.10 14.21 -3.23
CA PRO A 148 5.38 14.51 -1.83
C PRO A 148 4.87 13.46 -0.85
N LEU A 149 3.67 12.90 -1.10
CA LEU A 149 3.14 11.81 -0.29
C LEU A 149 4.09 10.60 -0.27
N SER A 150 4.58 10.15 -1.44
CA SER A 150 5.51 9.03 -1.51
C SER A 150 6.82 9.34 -0.77
N TYR A 151 7.40 10.52 -1.00
CA TYR A 151 8.67 10.89 -0.40
C TYR A 151 8.56 11.03 1.13
N LEU A 152 7.48 11.62 1.63
CA LEU A 152 7.23 11.72 3.08
C LEU A 152 7.01 10.34 3.71
N SER A 153 6.41 9.40 2.96
CA SER A 153 6.31 8.00 3.38
C SER A 153 7.70 7.35 3.48
N ILE A 154 8.53 7.50 2.44
CA ILE A 154 9.91 6.99 2.42
C ILE A 154 10.74 7.56 3.58
N LEU A 155 10.71 8.89 3.78
CA LEU A 155 11.40 9.57 4.87
C LEU A 155 10.86 9.19 6.25
N GLY A 156 9.56 8.91 6.36
CA GLY A 156 8.97 8.40 7.60
C GLY A 156 9.49 7.00 7.92
N GLY A 157 9.61 6.15 6.90
CA GLY A 157 10.11 4.78 7.04
C GLY A 157 11.55 4.70 7.56
N THR A 158 12.37 5.75 7.39
CA THR A 158 13.74 5.78 7.90
C THR A 158 13.85 6.24 9.36
N LEU A 159 12.73 6.61 10.02
CA LEU A 159 12.76 7.05 11.43
C LEU A 159 12.96 5.92 12.43
N THR A 160 12.58 4.70 12.08
CA THR A 160 12.72 3.54 12.98
C THR A 160 13.23 2.32 12.21
N LEU A 161 13.71 1.33 12.96
CA LEU A 161 14.17 0.06 12.38
C LEU A 161 13.05 -0.68 11.62
N ILE A 162 11.78 -0.56 12.05
CA ILE A 162 10.64 -1.24 11.40
C ILE A 162 9.94 -0.44 10.32
N GLY A 163 10.24 0.86 10.20
CA GLY A 163 9.51 1.72 9.27
C GLY A 163 9.65 1.26 7.82
N THR A 164 10.78 0.64 7.47
CA THR A 164 10.98 0.01 6.15
C THR A 164 11.61 -1.37 6.25
N SER A 165 11.21 -2.26 5.34
CA SER A 165 11.79 -3.60 5.18
C SER A 165 13.30 -3.56 4.95
N THR A 166 13.79 -2.49 4.33
CA THR A 166 15.21 -2.31 4.01
C THR A 166 16.07 -2.17 5.27
N ASN A 167 15.58 -1.45 6.30
CA ASN A 167 16.30 -1.27 7.56
C ASN A 167 16.43 -2.60 8.31
N LEU A 168 15.33 -3.36 8.41
CA LEU A 168 15.34 -4.71 8.99
C LEU A 168 16.31 -5.64 8.26
N LEU A 169 16.38 -5.53 6.94
CA LEU A 169 17.24 -6.38 6.13
C LEU A 169 18.73 -6.05 6.30
N VAL A 170 19.09 -4.77 6.31
CA VAL A 170 20.47 -4.32 6.57
C VAL A 170 20.91 -4.75 7.97
N ASP A 171 20.06 -4.57 8.99
CA ASP A 171 20.33 -5.05 10.35
C ASP A 171 20.46 -6.58 10.41
N GLY A 172 19.63 -7.31 9.67
CA GLY A 172 19.76 -8.77 9.54
C GLY A 172 21.11 -9.21 8.97
N VAL A 173 21.58 -8.56 7.90
CA VAL A 173 22.89 -8.85 7.28
C VAL A 173 24.04 -8.41 8.19
N ALA A 174 23.92 -7.26 8.86
CA ALA A 174 24.91 -6.77 9.81
C ALA A 174 25.12 -7.76 10.98
N ARG A 175 24.03 -8.35 11.49
CA ARG A 175 24.09 -9.37 12.56
C ARG A 175 24.76 -10.67 12.10
N GLU A 176 24.53 -11.09 10.85
CA GLU A 176 25.23 -12.26 10.27
C GLU A 176 26.74 -12.02 10.18
N GLN A 177 27.16 -10.77 10.03
CA GLN A 177 28.55 -10.31 10.06
C GLN A 177 29.10 -10.08 11.48
N GLY A 178 28.35 -10.48 12.52
CA GLY A 178 28.78 -10.40 13.92
C GLY A 178 28.58 -9.04 14.60
N LEU A 179 27.85 -8.11 13.97
CA LEU A 179 27.51 -6.83 14.59
C LEU A 179 26.35 -6.96 15.57
N GLU A 180 26.38 -6.15 16.63
CA GLU A 180 25.28 -6.06 17.59
C GLU A 180 23.99 -5.55 16.92
N PRO A 181 22.82 -6.12 17.29
CA PRO A 181 21.51 -5.67 16.83
C PRO A 181 21.33 -4.16 16.89
N PHE A 182 20.68 -3.58 15.87
CA PHE A 182 20.22 -2.19 15.96
C PHE A 182 19.04 -2.05 16.92
N GLY A 183 19.10 -1.04 17.78
CA GLY A 183 17.97 -0.64 18.60
C GLY A 183 16.85 -0.03 17.76
N MET A 184 15.61 -0.11 18.23
CA MET A 184 14.43 0.35 17.48
C MET A 184 14.51 1.84 17.06
N PHE A 185 15.04 2.69 17.95
CA PHE A 185 15.13 4.15 17.76
C PHE A 185 16.57 4.64 17.60
N GLU A 186 17.51 3.75 17.37
CA GLU A 186 18.92 4.10 17.31
C GLU A 186 19.22 5.03 16.12
N ILE A 187 18.62 4.75 14.97
CA ILE A 187 18.75 5.57 13.76
C ILE A 187 17.82 6.81 13.74
N THR A 188 17.03 7.04 14.79
CA THR A 188 15.98 8.07 14.77
C THR A 188 16.53 9.49 14.71
N SER A 189 17.69 9.76 15.32
CA SER A 189 18.33 11.09 15.25
C SER A 189 18.66 11.46 13.80
N VAL A 190 19.31 10.54 13.07
CA VAL A 190 19.61 10.65 11.64
C VAL A 190 18.31 10.73 10.85
N GLY A 191 17.34 9.85 11.15
CA GLY A 191 16.01 9.83 10.56
C GLY A 191 15.29 11.18 10.62
N LEU A 192 15.31 11.83 11.79
CA LEU A 192 14.68 13.13 12.00
C LEU A 192 15.39 14.23 11.22
N ALA A 193 16.73 14.23 11.18
CA ALA A 193 17.50 15.19 10.37
C ALA A 193 17.17 15.04 8.88
N THR A 194 17.18 13.80 8.37
CA THR A 194 16.83 13.44 6.99
C THR A 194 15.39 13.81 6.65
N ALA A 195 14.42 13.44 7.48
CA ALA A 195 13.01 13.74 7.27
C ALA A 195 12.74 15.25 7.31
N THR A 196 13.41 15.98 8.20
CA THR A 196 13.29 17.45 8.29
C THR A 196 13.87 18.10 7.04
N ALA A 197 15.06 17.71 6.60
CA ALA A 197 15.69 18.22 5.38
C ALA A 197 14.81 17.97 4.14
N GLY A 198 14.28 16.75 4.00
CA GLY A 198 13.40 16.39 2.91
C GLY A 198 12.05 17.12 2.95
N ALA A 199 11.43 17.26 4.12
CA ALA A 199 10.19 18.01 4.29
C ALA A 199 10.36 19.50 3.99
N LEU A 200 11.47 20.11 4.44
CA LEU A 200 11.82 21.50 4.13
C LEU A 200 12.08 21.69 2.64
N PHE A 201 12.82 20.78 2.01
CA PHE A 201 13.04 20.80 0.56
C PHE A 201 11.71 20.76 -0.22
N LEU A 202 10.80 19.85 0.14
CA LEU A 202 9.48 19.75 -0.47
C LEU A 202 8.63 21.01 -0.24
N ALA A 203 8.71 21.61 0.95
CA ALA A 203 7.99 22.84 1.25
C ALA A 203 8.50 24.05 0.45
N LEU A 204 9.83 24.15 0.25
CA LEU A 204 10.49 25.28 -0.39
C LEU A 204 10.54 25.16 -1.92
N LEU A 205 10.97 24.02 -2.45
CA LEU A 205 11.18 23.78 -3.89
C LEU A 205 10.02 23.02 -4.54
N GLY A 206 9.24 22.24 -3.79
CA GLY A 206 8.10 21.48 -4.31
C GLY A 206 7.11 22.34 -5.11
N PRO A 207 6.68 23.54 -4.66
CA PRO A 207 5.77 24.39 -5.42
C PRO A 207 6.30 24.82 -6.80
N ARG A 208 7.63 24.85 -6.99
CA ARG A 208 8.29 25.24 -8.25
C ARG A 208 8.61 24.04 -9.13
N LEU A 209 9.04 22.92 -8.56
CA LEU A 209 9.51 21.74 -9.30
C LEU A 209 8.38 20.75 -9.63
N LEU A 210 7.32 20.69 -8.81
CA LEU A 210 6.25 19.71 -9.00
C LEU A 210 5.34 20.06 -10.18
N PRO A 211 4.97 19.07 -11.01
CA PRO A 211 4.08 19.28 -12.13
C PRO A 211 2.68 19.70 -11.64
N ASN A 212 2.10 20.69 -12.32
CA ASN A 212 0.71 21.09 -12.13
C ASN A 212 -0.11 20.71 -13.37
N ARG A 213 -0.41 19.42 -13.51
CA ARG A 213 -1.19 18.93 -14.65
C ARG A 213 -2.59 18.53 -14.22
N PRO A 214 -3.64 18.92 -14.96
CA PRO A 214 -4.98 18.44 -14.69
C PRO A 214 -5.01 16.90 -14.80
N PRO A 215 -5.96 16.25 -14.09
CA PRO A 215 -6.19 14.81 -14.25
C PRO A 215 -6.39 14.46 -15.73
N ARG A 216 -6.06 13.23 -16.14
CA ARG A 216 -6.47 12.80 -17.49
C ARG A 216 -8.00 12.81 -17.54
N ALA A 217 -8.59 13.06 -18.70
CA ALA A 217 -10.04 13.03 -18.86
C ALA A 217 -10.67 11.69 -18.40
N LEU A 218 -9.88 10.61 -18.38
CA LEU A 218 -10.26 9.28 -17.84
C LEU A 218 -10.19 9.18 -16.30
N ASP A 219 -9.38 10.00 -15.62
CA ASP A 219 -9.21 9.98 -14.15
C ASP A 219 -10.33 10.76 -13.42
N GLU A 220 -10.90 11.77 -14.08
CA GLU A 220 -12.12 12.45 -13.59
C GLU A 220 -13.31 11.50 -13.58
N ASP A 221 -13.35 10.56 -14.54
CA ASP A 221 -14.42 9.59 -14.67
C ASP A 221 -14.46 8.58 -13.53
N GLU A 222 -13.30 8.18 -12.96
CA GLU A 222 -13.24 7.19 -11.86
C GLU A 222 -13.91 7.68 -10.57
N THR A 223 -13.77 8.96 -10.21
CA THR A 223 -14.34 9.47 -8.95
C THR A 223 -15.84 9.76 -9.02
N GLU A 224 -16.41 9.96 -10.21
CA GLU A 224 -17.86 10.03 -10.41
C GLU A 224 -18.49 8.67 -10.73
N SER A 225 -17.73 7.73 -11.31
CA SER A 225 -18.20 6.37 -11.62
C SER A 225 -18.26 5.41 -10.43
N ASP A 226 -17.83 5.83 -9.24
CA ASP A 226 -17.98 5.11 -7.97
C ASP A 226 -19.32 5.35 -7.25
N SER A 227 -20.16 6.28 -7.72
CA SER A 227 -21.46 6.55 -7.09
C SER A 227 -22.57 5.73 -7.73
N TYR A 228 -23.04 4.70 -7.03
CA TYR A 228 -24.17 3.89 -7.46
C TYR A 228 -25.47 4.58 -7.06
N LEU A 229 -26.35 4.77 -8.05
CA LEU A 229 -27.73 5.15 -7.79
C LEU A 229 -28.41 3.97 -7.09
N SER A 230 -29.07 4.24 -5.97
CA SER A 230 -29.83 3.27 -5.21
C SER A 230 -31.08 3.89 -4.60
N HIS A 231 -31.89 3.03 -4.00
CA HIS A 231 -33.02 3.42 -3.18
C HIS A 231 -32.98 2.74 -1.81
N LEU A 232 -33.41 3.47 -0.79
CA LEU A 232 -33.52 2.99 0.59
C LEU A 232 -34.98 3.16 1.01
N THR A 233 -35.70 2.06 1.22
CA THR A 233 -37.08 2.11 1.74
C THR A 233 -37.05 2.08 3.26
N VAL A 234 -37.66 3.04 3.94
CA VAL A 234 -37.75 3.09 5.40
C VAL A 234 -38.66 1.95 5.90
N MET A 235 -38.14 1.11 6.79
CA MET A 235 -38.87 -0.04 7.34
C MET A 235 -39.92 0.36 8.39
N GLN A 236 -40.99 -0.42 8.52
CA GLN A 236 -41.95 -0.26 9.60
C GLN A 236 -41.26 -0.54 10.95
N GLY A 237 -41.39 0.38 11.91
CA GLY A 237 -40.71 0.28 13.22
C GLY A 237 -39.30 0.87 13.27
N SER A 238 -38.80 1.50 12.19
CA SER A 238 -37.51 2.19 12.25
C SER A 238 -37.56 3.39 13.21
N PRO A 239 -36.54 3.59 14.08
CA PRO A 239 -36.43 4.75 14.98
C PRO A 239 -36.28 6.08 14.22
N LEU A 240 -36.07 6.03 12.91
CA LEU A 240 -35.92 7.20 12.04
C LEU A 240 -37.27 7.85 11.67
N ILE A 241 -38.39 7.15 11.92
CA ILE A 241 -39.74 7.66 11.64
C ILE A 241 -39.98 8.93 12.48
N GLY A 242 -40.51 9.98 11.84
CA GLY A 242 -40.78 11.28 12.44
C GLY A 242 -39.58 12.23 12.52
N GLN A 243 -38.35 11.72 12.33
CA GLN A 243 -37.14 12.55 12.31
C GLN A 243 -37.01 13.33 11.00
N LYS A 244 -36.37 14.51 11.09
CA LYS A 244 -36.01 15.29 9.89
C LYS A 244 -34.81 14.65 9.20
N LEU A 245 -34.80 14.67 7.87
CA LEU A 245 -33.74 14.08 7.06
C LEU A 245 -32.35 14.70 7.32
N VAL A 246 -32.25 15.95 7.74
CA VAL A 246 -30.96 16.55 8.16
C VAL A 246 -30.45 16.05 9.52
N ALA A 247 -31.33 15.52 10.35
CA ALA A 247 -31.01 15.08 11.71
C ALA A 247 -30.52 13.62 11.77
N ILE A 248 -30.87 12.79 10.79
CA ILE A 248 -30.48 11.38 10.76
C ILE A 248 -28.98 11.22 10.47
N ALA A 249 -28.37 10.19 11.06
CA ALA A 249 -26.95 9.89 10.87
C ALA A 249 -26.60 9.64 9.39
N LEU A 250 -27.53 9.06 8.62
CA LEU A 250 -27.37 8.76 7.20
C LEU A 250 -27.02 10.01 6.36
N ALA A 251 -27.66 11.15 6.62
CA ALA A 251 -27.41 12.39 5.88
C ALA A 251 -26.04 13.01 6.18
N ARG A 252 -25.39 12.58 7.27
CA ARG A 252 -24.04 13.01 7.66
C ARG A 252 -22.95 12.01 7.27
N ARG A 253 -23.31 10.87 6.65
CA ARG A 253 -22.33 9.84 6.27
C ARG A 253 -21.51 10.30 5.06
N PRO A 254 -20.17 10.33 5.16
CA PRO A 254 -19.32 10.60 4.01
C PRO A 254 -19.48 9.45 2.99
N GLY A 255 -19.79 9.78 1.75
CA GLY A 255 -19.98 8.77 0.68
C GLY A 255 -21.44 8.35 0.43
N VAL A 256 -22.42 8.94 1.13
CA VAL A 256 -23.85 8.84 0.82
C VAL A 256 -24.39 10.22 0.50
N ARG A 257 -24.97 10.38 -0.69
CA ARG A 257 -25.64 11.61 -1.13
C ARG A 257 -27.11 11.33 -1.32
N ILE A 258 -27.97 12.01 -0.57
CA ILE A 258 -29.41 11.92 -0.75
C ILE A 258 -29.82 12.84 -1.91
N ILE A 259 -30.39 12.25 -2.96
CA ILE A 259 -30.79 12.94 -4.20
C ILE A 259 -32.25 13.38 -4.11
N GLY A 260 -33.09 12.60 -3.43
CA GLY A 260 -34.50 12.92 -3.26
C GLY A 260 -35.23 11.95 -2.35
N VAL A 261 -36.47 12.29 -2.01
CA VAL A 261 -37.40 11.47 -1.25
C VAL A 261 -38.63 11.23 -2.10
N LYS A 262 -39.03 9.96 -2.24
CA LYS A 262 -40.26 9.57 -2.89
C LYS A 262 -41.23 9.05 -1.84
N ARG A 263 -42.42 9.67 -1.80
CA ARG A 263 -43.55 9.24 -0.99
C ARG A 263 -44.73 9.00 -1.94
N GLY A 264 -45.18 7.75 -2.02
CA GLY A 264 -46.15 7.33 -3.02
C GLY A 264 -45.65 7.62 -4.45
N ALA A 265 -46.43 8.39 -5.23
CA ALA A 265 -46.07 8.80 -6.58
C ALA A 265 -45.24 10.09 -6.67
N THR A 266 -45.13 10.84 -5.56
CA THR A 266 -44.47 12.16 -5.56
C THR A 266 -43.00 12.05 -5.21
N ILE A 267 -42.13 12.59 -6.07
CA ILE A 267 -40.68 12.71 -5.84
C ILE A 267 -40.35 14.15 -5.48
N THR A 268 -39.83 14.35 -4.27
CA THR A 268 -39.35 15.64 -3.79
C THR A 268 -37.82 15.67 -3.83
N ARG A 269 -37.24 16.66 -4.51
CA ARG A 269 -35.78 16.86 -4.60
C ARG A 269 -35.29 18.17 -3.98
N ASN A 270 -36.17 19.16 -3.89
CA ASN A 270 -35.86 20.47 -3.32
C ASN A 270 -36.36 20.53 -1.87
N GLY A 271 -35.59 21.16 -0.97
CA GLY A 271 -35.99 21.33 0.43
C GLY A 271 -36.12 20.03 1.23
N ILE A 272 -35.45 18.96 0.79
CA ILE A 272 -35.53 17.62 1.42
C ILE A 272 -34.99 17.58 2.85
N GLU A 273 -34.17 18.56 3.25
CA GLU A 273 -33.52 18.60 4.57
C GLU A 273 -34.52 18.68 5.74
N THR A 274 -35.63 19.39 5.54
CA THR A 274 -36.70 19.52 6.53
C THR A 274 -37.76 18.44 6.44
N HIS A 275 -37.66 17.53 5.46
CA HIS A 275 -38.62 16.46 5.26
C HIS A 275 -38.59 15.50 6.44
N ARG A 276 -39.76 15.18 6.99
CA ARG A 276 -39.91 14.19 8.07
C ARG A 276 -40.17 12.83 7.48
N LEU A 277 -39.35 11.85 7.86
CA LEU A 277 -39.47 10.48 7.38
C LEU A 277 -40.73 9.80 7.90
N ALA A 278 -41.39 9.06 7.03
CA ALA A 278 -42.49 8.16 7.35
C ALA A 278 -42.12 6.73 6.93
N ALA A 279 -42.81 5.74 7.51
CA ALA A 279 -42.66 4.35 7.07
C ALA A 279 -43.04 4.22 5.58
N GLY A 280 -42.22 3.50 4.81
CA GLY A 280 -42.43 3.32 3.37
C GLY A 280 -41.89 4.44 2.49
N ASP A 281 -41.35 5.53 3.06
CA ASP A 281 -40.63 6.52 2.27
C ASP A 281 -39.43 5.87 1.56
N GLN A 282 -39.22 6.27 0.30
CA GLN A 282 -38.09 5.81 -0.51
C GLN A 282 -37.08 6.94 -0.68
N LEU A 283 -35.91 6.79 -0.08
CA LEU A 283 -34.79 7.72 -0.26
C LEU A 283 -34.03 7.32 -1.52
N ILE A 284 -33.95 8.23 -2.48
CA ILE A 284 -33.12 8.09 -3.67
C ILE A 284 -31.71 8.56 -3.28
N VAL A 285 -30.73 7.68 -3.35
CA VAL A 285 -29.37 7.96 -2.89
C VAL A 285 -28.34 7.63 -3.96
N GLY A 286 -27.27 8.43 -4.02
CA GLY A 286 -26.01 8.05 -4.65
C GLY A 286 -25.04 7.64 -3.57
N ALA A 287 -24.51 6.42 -3.62
CA ALA A 287 -23.59 5.94 -2.60
C ALA A 287 -22.50 5.04 -3.20
N SER A 288 -21.34 4.98 -2.53
CA SER A 288 -20.26 4.07 -2.92
C SER A 288 -20.68 2.59 -2.72
N PRO A 289 -20.05 1.62 -3.42
CA PRO A 289 -20.35 0.19 -3.23
C PRO A 289 -20.26 -0.27 -1.78
N ALA A 290 -19.23 0.17 -1.06
CA ALA A 290 -19.00 -0.20 0.34
C ALA A 290 -20.09 0.36 1.27
N GLU A 291 -20.57 1.58 1.01
CA GLU A 291 -21.69 2.17 1.76
C GLU A 291 -23.01 1.46 1.42
N LEU A 292 -23.27 1.13 0.15
CA LEU A 292 -24.46 0.36 -0.23
C LEU A 292 -24.47 -1.05 0.38
N ALA A 293 -23.32 -1.72 0.43
CA ALA A 293 -23.16 -2.99 1.12
C ALA A 293 -23.53 -2.84 2.61
N SER A 294 -22.95 -1.84 3.28
CA SER A 294 -23.21 -1.56 4.70
C SER A 294 -24.68 -1.20 4.96
N LEU A 295 -25.32 -0.44 4.06
CA LEU A 295 -26.73 -0.07 4.15
C LEU A 295 -27.66 -1.25 3.84
N ALA A 296 -27.22 -2.22 3.03
CA ALA A 296 -27.99 -3.43 2.78
C ALA A 296 -28.05 -4.34 4.01
N GLU A 297 -27.04 -4.29 4.89
CA GLU A 297 -27.02 -5.03 6.16
C GLU A 297 -27.76 -4.33 7.30
N ALA A 298 -28.14 -3.05 7.14
CA ALA A 298 -28.83 -2.28 8.17
C ALA A 298 -30.32 -2.68 8.28
N PHE A 299 -30.86 -2.66 9.50
CA PHE A 299 -32.27 -2.98 9.77
C PHE A 299 -33.24 -1.82 9.50
N ASP A 300 -32.74 -0.59 9.50
CA ASP A 300 -33.56 0.61 9.33
C ASP A 300 -34.12 0.78 7.92
N PHE A 301 -33.42 0.23 6.93
CA PHE A 301 -33.70 0.43 5.52
C PHE A 301 -33.69 -0.88 4.74
N ARG A 302 -34.59 -0.96 3.77
CA ARG A 302 -34.51 -1.95 2.70
C ARG A 302 -33.82 -1.32 1.49
N THR A 303 -32.56 -1.71 1.28
CA THR A 303 -31.70 -1.21 0.20
C THR A 303 -31.92 -1.99 -1.10
N GLY A 304 -31.87 -1.30 -2.24
CA GLY A 304 -31.83 -1.92 -3.57
C GLY A 304 -33.15 -2.54 -4.03
N LEU A 305 -33.22 -2.88 -5.31
CA LEU A 305 -34.41 -3.44 -5.95
C LEU A 305 -34.44 -4.97 -5.88
N THR A 306 -35.65 -5.49 -5.72
CA THR A 306 -35.96 -6.91 -5.85
C THR A 306 -36.96 -7.09 -7.00
N GLY A 307 -36.84 -8.16 -7.77
CA GLY A 307 -37.84 -8.48 -8.79
C GLY A 307 -39.12 -9.06 -8.19
N VAL A 308 -40.12 -9.27 -9.06
CA VAL A 308 -41.46 -9.75 -8.71
C VAL A 308 -41.45 -11.16 -8.08
N GLY A 309 -40.45 -11.98 -8.40
CA GLY A 309 -40.29 -13.34 -7.86
C GLY A 309 -39.73 -13.41 -6.42
N GLY A 310 -39.55 -12.26 -5.76
CA GLY A 310 -38.86 -12.17 -4.47
C GLY A 310 -37.34 -12.06 -4.65
N GLY A 311 -36.70 -11.27 -3.78
CA GLY A 311 -35.25 -11.08 -3.79
C GLY A 311 -34.57 -11.83 -2.65
N VAL A 312 -33.25 -11.68 -2.56
CA VAL A 312 -32.49 -12.15 -1.41
C VAL A 312 -32.58 -11.17 -0.24
N ALA A 313 -32.67 -11.67 0.99
CA ALA A 313 -32.56 -10.87 2.20
C ALA A 313 -31.08 -10.53 2.47
N THR A 314 -30.82 -9.27 2.76
CA THR A 314 -29.47 -8.75 3.01
C THR A 314 -29.18 -8.53 4.50
N ALA A 315 -30.22 -8.61 5.34
CA ALA A 315 -30.18 -8.40 6.78
C ALA A 315 -31.20 -9.30 7.50
N GLY A 316 -31.02 -9.50 8.80
CA GLY A 316 -31.93 -10.29 9.65
C GLY A 316 -31.77 -11.79 9.56
N MET A 317 -32.72 -12.53 10.17
CA MET A 317 -32.66 -13.99 10.26
C MET A 317 -32.78 -14.71 8.91
N ASP A 318 -33.41 -14.05 7.93
CA ASP A 318 -33.61 -14.59 6.58
C ASP A 318 -32.38 -14.39 5.67
N ARG A 319 -31.31 -13.75 6.15
CA ARG A 319 -30.08 -13.52 5.39
C ARG A 319 -29.33 -14.85 5.16
N PRO A 320 -29.07 -15.25 3.90
CA PRO A 320 -28.26 -16.43 3.61
C PRO A 320 -26.82 -16.27 4.10
N ARG A 321 -26.22 -17.35 4.61
CA ARG A 321 -24.82 -17.35 5.09
C ARG A 321 -23.81 -17.21 3.95
N ASP A 322 -24.19 -17.64 2.77
CA ASP A 322 -23.42 -17.65 1.52
C ASP A 322 -23.64 -16.37 0.68
N LEU A 323 -24.33 -15.37 1.23
CA LEU A 323 -24.61 -14.12 0.52
C LEU A 323 -23.31 -13.41 0.14
N SER A 324 -23.16 -13.11 -1.15
CA SER A 324 -22.02 -12.40 -1.71
C SER A 324 -22.47 -11.19 -2.52
N LEU A 325 -21.58 -10.20 -2.63
CA LEU A 325 -21.76 -9.03 -3.49
C LEU A 325 -20.97 -9.21 -4.77
N VAL A 326 -21.66 -9.02 -5.88
CA VAL A 326 -21.15 -9.26 -7.22
C VAL A 326 -21.36 -8.01 -8.03
N GLU A 327 -20.32 -7.60 -8.75
CA GLU A 327 -20.40 -6.50 -9.69
C GLU A 327 -20.52 -7.05 -11.10
N ALA A 328 -21.59 -6.66 -11.81
CA ALA A 328 -21.86 -7.10 -13.17
C ALA A 328 -21.88 -5.90 -14.11
N VAL A 329 -21.13 -5.99 -15.22
CA VAL A 329 -21.13 -4.96 -16.27
C VAL A 329 -22.05 -5.38 -17.42
N VAL A 330 -22.92 -4.48 -17.87
CA VAL A 330 -23.82 -4.76 -18.99
C VAL A 330 -23.05 -4.69 -20.31
N SER A 331 -22.96 -5.83 -21.01
CA SER A 331 -22.30 -5.90 -22.33
C SER A 331 -23.09 -5.11 -23.38
N SER A 332 -22.39 -4.63 -24.42
CA SER A 332 -22.99 -3.91 -25.55
C SER A 332 -24.00 -4.72 -26.36
N SER A 333 -23.95 -6.05 -26.26
CA SER A 333 -24.87 -6.98 -26.93
C SER A 333 -26.05 -7.44 -26.07
N HIS A 334 -26.20 -6.96 -24.83
CA HIS A 334 -27.20 -7.50 -23.90
C HIS A 334 -28.64 -7.07 -24.28
N PRO A 335 -29.63 -8.00 -24.35
CA PRO A 335 -31.04 -7.69 -24.65
C PRO A 335 -31.77 -6.75 -23.67
N ILE A 336 -31.15 -6.41 -22.52
CA ILE A 336 -31.75 -5.52 -21.50
C ILE A 336 -31.53 -4.04 -21.82
N ILE A 337 -30.65 -3.73 -22.78
CA ILE A 337 -30.37 -2.35 -23.19
C ILE A 337 -31.67 -1.68 -23.65
N GLY A 338 -31.92 -0.47 -23.12
CA GLY A 338 -33.10 0.33 -23.39
C GLY A 338 -34.33 0.00 -22.52
N ARG A 339 -34.35 -1.12 -21.81
CA ARG A 339 -35.44 -1.50 -20.89
C ARG A 339 -35.23 -0.90 -19.49
N ARG A 340 -36.32 -0.75 -18.73
CA ARG A 340 -36.24 -0.32 -17.33
C ARG A 340 -35.68 -1.43 -16.46
N LEU A 341 -34.88 -1.08 -15.46
CA LEU A 341 -34.27 -2.04 -14.54
C LEU A 341 -35.33 -2.88 -13.82
N ALA A 342 -36.46 -2.29 -13.43
CA ALA A 342 -37.57 -3.01 -12.78
C ALA A 342 -38.22 -4.09 -13.66
N ASP A 343 -38.16 -3.94 -14.99
CA ASP A 343 -38.85 -4.81 -15.95
C ASP A 343 -37.97 -5.97 -16.43
N ILE A 344 -36.76 -6.12 -15.87
CA ILE A 344 -35.78 -7.10 -16.35
C ILE A 344 -36.16 -8.51 -15.87
N PRO A 345 -36.39 -9.48 -16.78
CA PRO A 345 -36.77 -10.85 -16.41
C PRO A 345 -35.72 -11.60 -15.58
N MET A 346 -34.45 -11.20 -15.63
CA MET A 346 -33.39 -11.77 -14.79
C MET A 346 -33.68 -11.55 -13.30
N LEU A 347 -34.26 -10.40 -12.93
CA LEU A 347 -34.61 -10.07 -11.54
C LEU A 347 -35.79 -10.89 -11.02
N SER A 348 -36.62 -11.44 -11.91
CA SER A 348 -37.74 -12.30 -11.52
C SER A 348 -37.39 -13.79 -11.55
N LYS A 349 -36.39 -14.21 -12.34
CA LYS A 349 -35.97 -15.62 -12.45
C LYS A 349 -34.91 -16.04 -11.42
N LEU A 350 -34.05 -15.11 -10.98
CA LEU A 350 -33.00 -15.39 -10.00
C LEU A 350 -33.32 -14.74 -8.66
N LYS A 351 -32.99 -15.42 -7.55
CA LYS A 351 -33.08 -14.85 -6.19
C LYS A 351 -31.92 -13.86 -5.94
N VAL A 352 -31.99 -12.71 -6.59
CA VAL A 352 -30.98 -11.66 -6.51
C VAL A 352 -31.59 -10.33 -6.07
N ARG A 353 -30.75 -9.43 -5.59
CA ARG A 353 -31.14 -8.06 -5.27
C ARG A 353 -30.14 -7.09 -5.87
N VAL A 354 -30.62 -6.13 -6.67
CA VAL A 354 -29.76 -5.08 -7.23
C VAL A 354 -29.63 -3.97 -6.20
N LEU A 355 -28.47 -3.89 -5.54
CA LEU A 355 -28.18 -2.86 -4.56
C LEU A 355 -28.02 -1.48 -5.19
N GLY A 356 -27.53 -1.40 -6.42
CA GLY A 356 -27.43 -0.13 -7.12
C GLY A 356 -26.95 -0.28 -8.55
N LEU A 357 -27.01 0.83 -9.29
CA LEU A 357 -26.52 0.95 -10.65
C LEU A 357 -25.64 2.18 -10.78
N SER A 358 -24.41 1.99 -11.28
CA SER A 358 -23.51 3.08 -11.66
C SER A 358 -23.48 3.20 -13.18
N ARG A 359 -23.50 4.44 -13.66
CA ARG A 359 -23.33 4.76 -15.07
C ARG A 359 -22.09 5.64 -15.24
N PRO A 360 -21.13 5.25 -16.09
CA PRO A 360 -19.99 6.11 -16.40
C PRO A 360 -20.47 7.49 -16.88
N ARG A 361 -19.91 8.55 -16.30
CA ARG A 361 -20.10 9.96 -16.71
C ARG A 361 -21.49 10.57 -16.52
N HIS A 362 -22.49 9.82 -16.02
CA HIS A 362 -23.86 10.33 -15.89
C HIS A 362 -24.61 9.74 -14.71
N LEU A 363 -25.55 10.51 -14.16
CA LEU A 363 -26.59 9.95 -13.30
C LEU A 363 -27.39 8.93 -14.11
N ALA A 364 -27.40 7.68 -13.63
CA ALA A 364 -28.07 6.56 -14.27
C ALA A 364 -29.54 6.83 -14.63
N GLY A 365 -30.23 7.59 -13.78
CA GLY A 365 -31.61 7.98 -13.99
C GLY A 365 -32.20 8.69 -12.77
N PRO A 366 -33.51 8.98 -12.79
CA PRO A 366 -34.17 9.72 -11.72
C PRO A 366 -34.40 8.89 -10.46
N GLU A 367 -34.58 7.57 -10.59
CA GLU A 367 -34.73 6.59 -9.51
C GLU A 367 -34.27 5.22 -10.05
N LEU A 368 -33.81 4.33 -9.16
CA LEU A 368 -33.22 3.05 -9.54
C LEU A 368 -34.19 2.18 -10.38
N ALA A 369 -35.48 2.16 -10.05
CA ALA A 369 -36.48 1.33 -10.74
C ALA A 369 -36.73 1.76 -12.20
N GLU A 370 -36.68 3.06 -12.45
CA GLU A 370 -36.99 3.69 -13.75
C GLU A 370 -35.76 3.88 -14.63
N VAL A 371 -34.56 3.50 -14.15
CA VAL A 371 -33.34 3.56 -14.96
C VAL A 371 -33.52 2.69 -16.20
N ARG A 372 -33.39 3.31 -17.38
CA ARG A 372 -33.22 2.58 -18.63
C ARG A 372 -31.77 2.14 -18.76
N VAL A 373 -31.55 0.83 -18.82
CA VAL A 373 -30.21 0.23 -18.82
C VAL A 373 -29.49 0.53 -20.14
N ARG A 374 -28.19 0.81 -20.07
CA ARG A 374 -27.30 1.05 -21.22
C ARG A 374 -26.09 0.11 -21.17
N ALA A 375 -25.47 -0.06 -22.34
CA ALA A 375 -24.18 -0.74 -22.44
C ALA A 375 -23.15 -0.01 -21.54
N GLY A 376 -22.38 -0.78 -20.78
CA GLY A 376 -21.38 -0.27 -19.83
C GLY A 376 -21.92 0.15 -18.47
N ASP A 377 -23.24 0.08 -18.22
CA ASP A 377 -23.79 0.25 -16.87
C ASP A 377 -23.24 -0.86 -15.95
N ARG A 378 -22.89 -0.50 -14.70
CA ARG A 378 -22.39 -1.42 -13.67
C ARG A 378 -23.47 -1.66 -12.64
N LEU A 379 -23.80 -2.91 -12.39
CA LEU A 379 -24.81 -3.35 -11.42
C LEU A 379 -24.10 -3.94 -10.20
N LEU A 380 -24.42 -3.42 -9.01
CA LEU A 380 -24.03 -4.05 -7.76
C LEU A 380 -25.16 -4.98 -7.31
N ILE A 381 -24.89 -6.28 -7.23
CA ILE A 381 -25.90 -7.32 -7.02
C ILE A 381 -25.54 -8.13 -5.77
N ALA A 382 -26.50 -8.28 -4.86
CA ALA A 382 -26.43 -9.24 -3.77
C ALA A 382 -27.06 -10.56 -4.23
N ALA A 383 -26.30 -11.65 -4.11
CA ALA A 383 -26.68 -12.98 -4.57
C ALA A 383 -26.04 -14.07 -3.70
N GLY A 384 -26.77 -15.16 -3.44
CA GLY A 384 -26.17 -16.40 -2.92
C GLY A 384 -25.25 -17.05 -3.96
N THR A 385 -24.48 -18.07 -3.56
CA THR A 385 -23.45 -18.68 -4.43
C THR A 385 -24.02 -19.21 -5.74
N ASP A 386 -25.17 -19.87 -5.70
CA ASP A 386 -25.79 -20.49 -6.88
C ASP A 386 -26.28 -19.44 -7.89
N ALA A 387 -26.89 -18.37 -7.37
CA ALA A 387 -27.36 -17.26 -8.20
C ALA A 387 -26.19 -16.45 -8.78
N ALA A 388 -25.10 -16.28 -8.03
CA ALA A 388 -23.87 -15.64 -8.51
C ALA A 388 -23.21 -16.44 -9.65
N GLN A 389 -23.20 -17.77 -9.55
CA GLN A 389 -22.72 -18.64 -10.64
C GLN A 389 -23.65 -18.59 -11.86
N ALA A 390 -24.97 -18.58 -11.67
CA ALA A 390 -25.93 -18.43 -12.75
C ALA A 390 -25.83 -17.05 -13.46
N LEU A 391 -25.43 -16.01 -12.74
CA LEU A 391 -25.13 -14.69 -13.33
C LEU A 391 -23.86 -14.72 -14.19
N ASN A 392 -22.80 -15.43 -13.73
CA ASN A 392 -21.57 -15.64 -14.49
C ASN A 392 -21.80 -16.41 -15.81
N GLY A 393 -22.72 -17.38 -15.82
CA GLY A 393 -23.05 -18.17 -17.01
C GLY A 393 -23.89 -17.43 -18.07
N ASN A 394 -24.41 -16.23 -17.77
CA ASN A 394 -25.19 -15.45 -18.73
C ASN A 394 -24.26 -14.65 -19.67
N VAL A 395 -24.15 -15.12 -20.92
CA VAL A 395 -23.33 -14.59 -22.03
C VAL A 395 -23.53 -13.08 -22.31
N GLY A 396 -24.56 -12.44 -21.75
CA GLY A 396 -24.85 -11.01 -21.90
C GLY A 396 -24.22 -10.08 -20.86
N LEU A 397 -23.73 -10.55 -19.71
CA LEU A 397 -23.08 -9.72 -18.69
C LEU A 397 -21.56 -9.83 -18.85
N GLY A 398 -20.93 -8.74 -19.28
CA GLY A 398 -19.57 -8.74 -19.85
C GLY A 398 -18.46 -9.04 -18.85
N THR A 399 -18.70 -8.94 -17.55
CA THR A 399 -17.79 -9.38 -16.48
C THR A 399 -18.59 -9.42 -15.18
N VAL A 400 -18.58 -10.54 -14.47
CA VAL A 400 -19.25 -10.72 -13.18
C VAL A 400 -18.15 -11.02 -12.16
N ASN A 401 -17.53 -9.96 -11.63
CA ASN A 401 -16.46 -10.08 -10.65
C ASN A 401 -17.04 -10.03 -9.23
N LYS A 402 -16.44 -10.75 -8.28
CA LYS A 402 -16.71 -10.49 -6.85
C LYS A 402 -16.35 -9.03 -6.59
N ALA A 403 -17.28 -8.23 -6.05
CA ALA A 403 -16.98 -6.85 -5.73
C ALA A 403 -15.76 -6.81 -4.79
N PRO A 404 -14.73 -5.98 -5.05
CA PRO A 404 -13.50 -5.97 -4.24
C PRO A 404 -13.71 -5.43 -2.80
N THR A 405 -14.94 -5.19 -2.38
CA THR A 405 -15.29 -4.50 -1.13
C THR A 405 -15.78 -5.49 -0.06
N ARG A 406 -14.83 -6.08 0.68
CA ARG A 406 -15.13 -6.68 1.99
C ARG A 406 -15.33 -5.57 3.02
N ALA A 407 -16.34 -5.71 3.90
CA ALA A 407 -16.66 -4.71 4.92
C ALA A 407 -15.52 -4.55 5.95
N PHE A 408 -15.28 -3.32 6.40
CA PHE A 408 -14.26 -3.03 7.43
C PHE A 408 -14.65 -3.57 8.81
N ARG A 409 -13.67 -4.09 9.54
CA ARG A 409 -13.83 -4.63 10.91
C ARG A 409 -13.54 -3.59 11.99
N ARG A 410 -14.19 -2.42 11.92
CA ARG A 410 -13.89 -1.25 12.78
C ARG A 410 -13.87 -1.54 14.28
N ARG A 411 -14.73 -2.45 14.76
CA ARG A 411 -14.76 -2.86 16.18
C ARG A 411 -13.45 -3.46 16.70
N HIS A 412 -12.61 -3.98 15.81
CA HIS A 412 -11.32 -4.59 16.13
C HIS A 412 -10.13 -3.62 15.99
N ALA A 413 -10.37 -2.36 15.59
CA ALA A 413 -9.32 -1.34 15.45
C ALA A 413 -8.48 -1.14 16.74
N PRO A 414 -9.07 -1.05 17.95
CA PRO A 414 -8.28 -0.89 19.18
C PRO A 414 -7.33 -2.06 19.43
N VAL A 415 -7.71 -3.27 19.03
CA VAL A 415 -6.88 -4.48 19.19
C VAL A 415 -5.70 -4.42 18.22
N ALA A 416 -5.94 -4.11 16.94
CA ALA A 416 -4.87 -3.99 15.95
C ALA A 416 -3.86 -2.88 16.31
N ILE A 417 -4.36 -1.70 16.71
CA ILE A 417 -3.52 -0.57 17.15
C ILE A 417 -2.77 -0.94 18.42
N GLY A 418 -3.47 -1.46 19.44
CA GLY A 418 -2.87 -1.85 20.70
C GLY A 418 -1.78 -2.92 20.54
N THR A 419 -1.94 -3.83 19.57
CA THR A 419 -0.93 -4.84 19.25
C THR A 419 0.31 -4.20 18.63
N LEU A 420 0.16 -3.34 17.61
CA LEU A 420 1.29 -2.68 16.99
C LEU A 420 2.04 -1.79 18.01
N VAL A 421 1.29 -0.98 18.77
CA VAL A 421 1.86 -0.14 19.83
C VAL A 421 2.56 -1.01 20.89
N GLY A 422 1.95 -2.13 21.27
CA GLY A 422 2.55 -3.09 22.20
C GLY A 422 3.88 -3.64 21.69
N VAL A 423 3.95 -4.08 20.43
CA VAL A 423 5.19 -4.56 19.80
C VAL A 423 6.28 -3.48 19.84
N VAL A 424 5.93 -2.26 19.44
CA VAL A 424 6.88 -1.11 19.40
C VAL A 424 7.36 -0.75 20.80
N VAL A 425 6.45 -0.55 21.75
CA VAL A 425 6.78 -0.12 23.12
C VAL A 425 7.58 -1.20 23.85
N LEU A 426 7.23 -2.47 23.68
CA LEU A 426 7.96 -3.57 24.31
C LEU A 426 9.36 -3.74 23.71
N ALA A 427 9.49 -3.64 22.38
CA ALA A 427 10.79 -3.70 21.72
C ALA A 427 11.68 -2.52 22.16
N ALA A 428 11.12 -1.32 22.23
CA ALA A 428 11.87 -0.11 22.54
C ALA A 428 12.27 0.03 24.03
N LEU A 429 11.35 -0.27 24.97
CA LEU A 429 11.62 -0.06 26.40
C LEU A 429 12.40 -1.21 27.05
N PHE A 430 12.21 -2.43 26.55
CA PHE A 430 12.79 -3.64 27.16
C PHE A 430 13.85 -4.31 26.28
N ASN A 431 14.20 -3.70 25.14
CA ASN A 431 15.14 -4.23 24.15
C ASN A 431 14.84 -5.68 23.74
N LEU A 432 13.56 -6.04 23.69
CA LEU A 432 13.12 -7.39 23.38
C LEU A 432 13.24 -7.69 21.87
N PRO A 433 13.55 -8.93 21.48
CA PRO A 433 13.71 -9.29 20.07
C PRO A 433 12.43 -9.03 19.27
N ILE A 434 12.52 -8.10 18.33
CA ILE A 434 11.36 -7.63 17.57
C ILE A 434 10.71 -8.72 16.73
N GLN A 435 11.52 -9.65 16.20
CA GLN A 435 11.03 -10.80 15.46
C GLN A 435 10.04 -11.62 16.29
N ALA A 436 10.33 -11.82 17.58
CA ALA A 436 9.47 -12.57 18.49
C ALA A 436 8.18 -11.79 18.80
N LEU A 437 8.31 -10.49 19.10
CA LEU A 437 7.16 -9.63 19.37
C LEU A 437 6.23 -9.51 18.16
N ALA A 438 6.78 -9.34 16.96
CA ALA A 438 6.01 -9.24 15.73
C ALA A 438 5.26 -10.54 15.42
N LEU A 439 5.90 -11.71 15.61
CA LEU A 439 5.26 -13.01 15.46
C LEU A 439 4.13 -13.23 16.48
N LEU A 440 4.37 -12.89 17.76
CA LEU A 440 3.35 -12.95 18.81
C LEU A 440 2.19 -12.00 18.49
N GLY A 441 2.48 -10.80 18.01
CA GLY A 441 1.49 -9.82 17.57
C GLY A 441 0.64 -10.33 16.40
N ALA A 442 1.28 -10.90 15.38
CA ALA A 442 0.58 -11.50 14.24
C ALA A 442 -0.35 -12.64 14.70
N GLY A 443 0.14 -13.54 15.58
CA GLY A 443 -0.68 -14.59 16.19
C GLY A 443 -1.85 -14.05 17.00
N PHE A 444 -1.63 -13.00 17.78
CA PHE A 444 -2.67 -12.36 18.59
C PHE A 444 -3.77 -11.70 17.74
N VAL A 445 -3.39 -11.03 16.64
CA VAL A 445 -4.33 -10.43 15.68
C VAL A 445 -5.19 -11.50 14.98
N LEU A 446 -4.60 -12.65 14.66
CA LEU A 446 -5.33 -13.80 14.10
C LEU A 446 -6.28 -14.42 15.15
N LEU A 447 -5.80 -14.63 16.38
CA LEU A 447 -6.59 -15.19 17.48
C LEU A 447 -7.82 -14.33 17.81
N THR A 448 -7.64 -13.00 17.82
CA THR A 448 -8.70 -12.01 18.06
C THR A 448 -9.60 -11.76 16.85
N ARG A 449 -9.34 -12.44 15.72
CA ARG A 449 -10.07 -12.32 14.44
C ARG A 449 -10.09 -10.89 13.87
N CYS A 450 -9.06 -10.09 14.18
CA CYS A 450 -8.83 -8.82 13.52
C CYS A 450 -8.58 -9.01 12.03
N LEU A 451 -7.92 -10.12 11.68
CA LEU A 451 -7.61 -10.55 10.31
C LEU A 451 -7.92 -12.05 10.18
N GLU A 452 -8.54 -12.46 9.08
CA GLU A 452 -8.71 -13.90 8.76
C GLU A 452 -7.42 -14.52 8.19
N PRO A 453 -7.20 -15.84 8.33
CA PRO A 453 -6.00 -16.50 7.79
C PRO A 453 -5.78 -16.25 6.30
N GLU A 454 -6.83 -16.28 5.49
CA GLU A 454 -6.76 -16.02 4.04
C GLU A 454 -6.39 -14.55 3.77
N GLU A 455 -6.84 -13.64 4.63
CA GLU A 455 -6.50 -12.22 4.55
C GLU A 455 -5.04 -11.97 4.95
N ALA A 456 -4.55 -12.69 5.95
CA ALA A 456 -3.14 -12.65 6.36
C ALA A 456 -2.22 -13.12 5.24
N TRP A 457 -2.51 -14.24 4.59
CA TRP A 457 -1.74 -14.69 3.43
C TRP A 457 -1.80 -13.71 2.27
N SER A 458 -2.97 -13.09 2.02
CA SER A 458 -3.09 -12.06 0.98
C SER A 458 -2.36 -10.75 1.31
N ALA A 459 -2.11 -10.49 2.60
CA ALA A 459 -1.39 -9.29 3.04
C ALA A 459 0.13 -9.43 2.92
N ILE A 460 0.64 -10.67 2.91
CA ILE A 460 2.06 -10.97 2.75
C ILE A 460 2.46 -10.82 1.28
N ASP A 461 3.45 -9.96 1.01
CA ASP A 461 4.06 -9.86 -0.31
C ASP A 461 5.09 -10.99 -0.50
N GLY A 462 4.64 -12.09 -1.10
CA GLY A 462 5.48 -13.25 -1.40
C GLY A 462 6.63 -12.94 -2.36
N ASN A 463 6.45 -12.01 -3.31
CA ASN A 463 7.52 -11.63 -4.24
C ASN A 463 8.66 -10.95 -3.49
N THR A 464 8.32 -10.05 -2.56
CA THR A 464 9.30 -9.36 -1.72
C THR A 464 10.05 -10.36 -0.82
N LEU A 465 9.36 -11.31 -0.18
CA LEU A 465 10.02 -12.31 0.68
C LEU A 465 10.96 -13.23 -0.11
N VAL A 466 10.51 -13.77 -1.24
CA VAL A 466 11.34 -14.65 -2.08
C VAL A 466 12.54 -13.88 -2.66
N LEU A 467 12.35 -12.62 -3.06
CA LEU A 467 13.44 -11.74 -3.47
C LEU A 467 14.47 -11.59 -2.35
N ILE A 468 14.03 -11.33 -1.11
CA ILE A 468 14.94 -11.17 0.03
C ILE A 468 15.73 -12.46 0.28
N PHE A 469 15.07 -13.63 0.37
CA PHE A 469 15.77 -14.90 0.58
C PHE A 469 16.76 -15.20 -0.55
N GLY A 470 16.37 -14.96 -1.81
CA GLY A 470 17.27 -15.12 -2.95
C GLY A 470 18.49 -14.20 -2.86
N MET A 471 18.30 -12.94 -2.45
CA MET A 471 19.39 -11.98 -2.29
C MET A 471 20.30 -12.31 -1.10
N LEU A 472 19.76 -12.79 0.02
CA LEU A 472 20.57 -13.25 1.16
C LEU A 472 21.44 -14.45 0.78
N ALA A 473 20.87 -15.44 0.06
CA ALA A 473 21.63 -16.57 -0.47
C ALA A 473 22.70 -16.12 -1.48
N PHE A 474 22.37 -15.17 -2.35
CA PHE A 474 23.32 -14.60 -3.29
C PHE A 474 24.46 -13.84 -2.60
N GLY A 475 24.13 -13.00 -1.61
CA GLY A 475 25.09 -12.24 -0.81
C GLY A 475 26.05 -13.15 -0.06
N LYS A 476 25.53 -14.21 0.58
CA LYS A 476 26.38 -15.21 1.24
C LYS A 476 27.30 -15.93 0.27
N GLY A 477 26.79 -16.27 -0.92
CA GLY A 477 27.60 -16.83 -2.00
C GLY A 477 28.73 -15.91 -2.46
N LEU A 478 28.51 -14.60 -2.53
CA LEU A 478 29.56 -13.62 -2.87
C LEU A 478 30.67 -13.55 -1.83
N GLU A 479 30.30 -13.57 -0.56
CA GLU A 479 31.23 -13.60 0.57
C GLU A 479 32.08 -14.87 0.51
N ASN A 480 31.44 -16.04 0.39
CA ASN A 480 32.15 -17.31 0.30
C ASN A 480 33.04 -17.42 -0.96
N ALA A 481 32.67 -16.75 -2.05
CA ALA A 481 33.47 -16.67 -3.26
C ALA A 481 34.71 -15.74 -3.12
N GLY A 482 34.83 -14.96 -2.05
CA GLY A 482 35.87 -13.95 -1.88
C GLY A 482 35.63 -12.66 -2.68
N THR A 483 34.40 -12.46 -3.17
CA THR A 483 34.09 -11.33 -4.06
C THR A 483 34.01 -10.02 -3.30
N VAL A 484 33.53 -10.07 -2.04
CA VAL A 484 33.44 -8.88 -1.19
C VAL A 484 34.84 -8.35 -0.90
N GLU A 485 35.78 -9.23 -0.54
CA GLU A 485 37.18 -8.91 -0.31
C GLU A 485 37.83 -8.32 -1.55
N LEU A 486 37.62 -8.91 -2.73
CA LEU A 486 38.14 -8.37 -4.00
C LEU A 486 37.67 -6.93 -4.26
N ILE A 487 36.39 -6.64 -4.01
CA ILE A 487 35.83 -5.29 -4.19
C ILE A 487 36.44 -4.33 -3.17
N VAL A 488 36.56 -4.75 -1.91
CA VAL A 488 37.12 -3.94 -0.81
C VAL A 488 38.59 -3.63 -1.08
N GLU A 489 39.40 -4.62 -1.44
CA GLU A 489 40.82 -4.44 -1.78
C GLU A 489 41.03 -3.47 -2.95
N TRP A 490 40.15 -3.54 -3.96
CA TRP A 490 40.18 -2.61 -5.08
C TRP A 490 39.77 -1.19 -4.68
N ALA A 491 38.77 -1.05 -3.79
CA ALA A 491 38.24 0.24 -3.36
C ALA A 491 39.13 0.93 -2.30
N GLN A 492 39.79 0.18 -1.42
CA GLN A 492 40.54 0.67 -0.27
C GLN A 492 41.56 1.78 -0.61
N PRO A 493 42.37 1.70 -1.68
CA PRO A 493 43.35 2.74 -2.01
C PRO A 493 42.73 4.12 -2.27
N PHE A 494 41.48 4.16 -2.77
CA PHE A 494 40.77 5.41 -3.03
C PHE A 494 40.28 6.09 -1.74
N PHE A 495 40.10 5.31 -0.66
CA PHE A 495 39.60 5.79 0.62
C PHE A 495 40.66 5.87 1.72
N ALA A 496 41.89 5.40 1.47
CA ALA A 496 42.97 5.40 2.46
C ALA A 496 43.33 6.78 3.05
N SER A 497 42.99 7.87 2.35
CA SER A 497 43.17 9.26 2.83
C SER A 497 41.86 10.06 2.85
N ALA A 498 40.71 9.40 2.71
CA ALA A 498 39.41 10.05 2.74
C ALA A 498 39.01 10.42 4.18
N THR A 499 38.27 11.51 4.33
CA THR A 499 37.63 11.82 5.61
C THR A 499 36.42 10.89 5.84
N PRO A 500 36.01 10.63 7.11
CA PRO A 500 34.83 9.83 7.41
C PRO A 500 33.58 10.30 6.66
N LEU A 501 33.33 11.62 6.66
CA LEU A 501 32.24 12.22 5.90
C LEU A 501 32.31 11.94 4.38
N LEU A 502 33.50 11.95 3.77
CA LEU A 502 33.64 11.64 2.35
C LEU A 502 33.31 10.18 2.07
N MET A 503 33.72 9.26 2.95
CA MET A 503 33.36 7.85 2.84
C MET A 503 31.85 7.64 2.95
N LEU A 504 31.21 8.28 3.93
CA LEU A 504 29.75 8.24 4.11
C LEU A 504 29.03 8.76 2.86
N LEU A 505 29.48 9.90 2.32
CA LEU A 505 28.92 10.46 1.09
C LEU A 505 29.09 9.53 -0.11
N SER A 506 30.25 8.89 -0.25
CA SER A 506 30.51 7.95 -1.35
C SER A 506 29.65 6.70 -1.25
N ILE A 507 29.57 6.08 -0.07
CA ILE A 507 28.75 4.88 0.13
C ILE A 507 27.26 5.20 0.01
N TYR A 508 26.80 6.31 0.61
CA TYR A 508 25.42 6.76 0.45
C TYR A 508 25.08 7.03 -1.02
N ALA A 509 25.94 7.77 -1.73
CA ALA A 509 25.70 8.13 -3.13
C ALA A 509 25.68 6.90 -4.04
N LEU A 510 26.60 5.95 -3.84
CA LEU A 510 26.60 4.68 -4.56
C LEU A 510 25.32 3.90 -4.27
N THR A 511 24.95 3.77 -3.00
CA THR A 511 23.74 3.06 -2.57
C THR A 511 22.48 3.69 -3.17
N SER A 512 22.34 5.02 -3.07
CA SER A 512 21.22 5.76 -3.64
C SER A 512 21.18 5.63 -5.17
N LEU A 513 22.32 5.74 -5.86
CA LEU A 513 22.36 5.58 -7.31
C LEU A 513 21.91 4.18 -7.77
N LEU A 514 22.36 3.13 -7.08
CA LEU A 514 21.96 1.76 -7.40
C LEU A 514 20.47 1.53 -7.08
N THR A 515 19.97 2.10 -5.97
CA THR A 515 18.56 1.94 -5.55
C THR A 515 17.56 2.66 -6.47
N GLU A 516 18.03 3.61 -7.29
CA GLU A 516 17.20 4.22 -8.32
C GLU A 516 17.01 3.31 -9.54
N SER A 517 17.92 2.34 -9.73
CA SER A 517 17.96 1.45 -10.90
C SER A 517 17.52 0.02 -10.57
N VAL A 518 17.48 -0.33 -9.29
CA VAL A 518 17.30 -1.70 -8.77
C VAL A 518 16.40 -1.65 -7.53
N THR A 519 15.86 -2.79 -7.10
CA THR A 519 15.10 -2.86 -5.86
C THR A 519 15.97 -2.56 -4.64
N ASN A 520 15.47 -1.71 -3.74
CA ASN A 520 16.14 -1.31 -2.49
C ASN A 520 16.68 -2.48 -1.66
N ASN A 521 15.88 -3.55 -1.52
CA ASN A 521 16.26 -4.71 -0.72
C ASN A 521 17.47 -5.45 -1.31
N ALA A 522 17.57 -5.53 -2.64
CA ALA A 522 18.74 -6.15 -3.29
C ALA A 522 20.01 -5.33 -3.07
N VAL A 523 19.92 -4.01 -3.24
CA VAL A 523 21.05 -3.08 -3.02
C VAL A 523 21.53 -3.15 -1.57
N ALA A 524 20.60 -3.13 -0.62
CA ALA A 524 20.89 -3.25 0.80
C ALA A 524 21.69 -4.51 1.15
N VAL A 525 21.26 -5.69 0.66
CA VAL A 525 21.93 -6.96 0.97
C VAL A 525 23.33 -7.02 0.37
N ILE A 526 23.52 -6.49 -0.85
CA ILE A 526 24.82 -6.52 -1.53
C ILE A 526 25.79 -5.51 -0.91
N LEU A 527 25.34 -4.28 -0.65
CA LEU A 527 26.24 -3.21 -0.22
C LEU A 527 26.58 -3.27 1.27
N THR A 528 25.75 -3.90 2.12
CA THR A 528 26.03 -3.96 3.56
C THR A 528 27.36 -4.67 3.87
N PRO A 529 27.66 -5.87 3.36
CA PRO A 529 28.95 -6.53 3.59
C PRO A 529 30.14 -5.73 3.01
N ILE A 530 29.95 -5.09 1.85
CA ILE A 530 30.99 -4.27 1.21
C ILE A 530 31.30 -3.03 2.05
N ALA A 531 30.26 -2.37 2.58
CA ALA A 531 30.39 -1.23 3.48
C ALA A 531 31.11 -1.61 4.79
N ILE A 532 30.75 -2.76 5.38
CA ILE A 532 31.40 -3.31 6.57
C ILE A 532 32.88 -3.58 6.30
N GLY A 533 33.20 -4.31 5.22
CA GLY A 533 34.58 -4.64 4.87
C GLY A 533 35.43 -3.40 4.57
N LEU A 534 34.86 -2.40 3.87
CA LEU A 534 35.56 -1.14 3.59
C LEU A 534 35.84 -0.35 4.87
N ALA A 535 34.87 -0.28 5.79
CA ALA A 535 35.04 0.39 7.08
C ALA A 535 36.16 -0.28 7.90
N GLN A 536 36.16 -1.62 7.97
CA GLN A 536 37.21 -2.39 8.64
C GLN A 536 38.59 -2.16 7.99
N ALA A 537 38.68 -2.12 6.66
CA ALA A 537 39.94 -1.95 5.93
C ALA A 537 40.52 -0.53 6.01
N THR A 538 39.70 0.46 6.31
CA THR A 538 40.10 1.89 6.38
C THR A 538 40.14 2.42 7.82
N GLY A 539 39.63 1.65 8.79
CA GLY A 539 39.52 2.07 10.19
C GLY A 539 38.35 3.01 10.48
N ALA A 540 37.41 3.17 9.54
CA ALA A 540 36.18 3.93 9.77
C ALA A 540 35.20 3.16 10.65
N ASP A 541 34.25 3.87 11.27
CA ASP A 541 33.22 3.22 12.08
C ASP A 541 32.29 2.37 11.20
N VAL A 542 32.22 1.08 11.53
CA VAL A 542 31.43 0.09 10.77
C VAL A 542 29.94 0.41 10.88
N ARG A 543 29.48 0.86 12.05
CA ARG A 543 28.07 1.09 12.33
C ARG A 543 27.56 2.31 11.58
N GLU A 544 28.34 3.38 11.51
CA GLU A 544 28.05 4.55 10.66
C GLU A 544 27.90 4.17 9.18
N MET A 545 28.78 3.33 8.66
CA MET A 545 28.73 2.90 7.26
C MET A 545 27.50 2.06 6.95
N VAL A 546 27.11 1.19 7.88
CA VAL A 546 25.88 0.40 7.78
C VAL A 546 24.65 1.32 7.79
N VAL A 547 24.62 2.36 8.63
CA VAL A 547 23.55 3.37 8.61
C VAL A 547 23.52 4.14 7.30
N ALA A 548 24.68 4.48 6.71
CA ALA A 548 24.73 5.11 5.39
C ALA A 548 24.07 4.22 4.31
N VAL A 549 24.26 2.90 4.38
CA VAL A 549 23.58 1.94 3.48
C VAL A 549 22.08 1.87 3.77
N MET A 550 21.64 1.82 5.04
CA MET A 550 20.20 1.81 5.40
C MET A 550 19.45 2.99 4.76
N PHE A 551 20.01 4.19 4.90
CA PHE A 551 19.40 5.40 4.38
C PHE A 551 19.58 5.54 2.87
N GLY A 552 20.75 5.21 2.33
CA GLY A 552 21.03 5.24 0.90
C GLY A 552 20.11 4.31 0.11
N ALA A 553 19.86 3.10 0.61
CA ALA A 553 18.99 2.12 -0.03
C ALA A 553 17.51 2.50 0.07
N SER A 554 17.15 3.36 1.02
CA SER A 554 15.79 3.91 1.14
C SER A 554 15.60 5.16 0.29
N ALA A 555 16.68 5.86 -0.09
CA ALA A 555 16.67 7.13 -0.82
C ALA A 555 16.47 6.94 -2.34
N SER A 556 15.29 6.42 -2.70
CA SER A 556 14.83 6.30 -4.08
C SER A 556 13.78 7.38 -4.37
N PHE A 557 14.23 8.52 -4.88
CA PHE A 557 13.38 9.67 -5.20
C PHE A 557 13.34 9.97 -6.71
N ALA A 558 14.44 9.74 -7.44
CA ALA A 558 14.63 10.19 -8.82
C ALA A 558 13.87 9.35 -9.87
N THR A 559 13.55 8.09 -9.59
CA THR A 559 12.83 7.22 -10.53
C THR A 559 11.47 6.75 -9.99
N PRO A 560 10.49 6.54 -10.89
CA PRO A 560 9.20 5.98 -10.52
C PRO A 560 9.26 4.47 -10.27
N ILE A 561 10.35 3.77 -10.60
CA ILE A 561 10.43 2.30 -10.57
C ILE A 561 11.29 1.82 -9.39
N GLY A 562 12.25 2.61 -8.92
CA GLY A 562 13.16 2.21 -7.83
C GLY A 562 12.44 1.89 -6.51
N TYR A 563 11.31 2.56 -6.22
CA TYR A 563 10.48 2.31 -5.04
C TYR A 563 9.03 1.97 -5.42
N GLN A 564 8.47 0.91 -4.84
CA GLN A 564 7.08 0.49 -5.06
C GLN A 564 6.05 1.61 -4.81
N THR A 565 6.24 2.46 -3.80
CA THR A 565 5.39 3.62 -3.51
C THR A 565 5.44 4.68 -4.61
N ASN A 566 6.62 4.88 -5.22
CA ASN A 566 6.78 5.77 -6.37
C ASN A 566 6.01 5.20 -7.57
N THR A 567 6.06 3.89 -7.80
CA THR A 567 5.30 3.21 -8.88
C THR A 567 3.79 3.40 -8.71
N LEU A 568 3.29 3.23 -7.48
CA LEU A 568 1.88 3.44 -7.15
C LEU A 568 1.44 4.87 -7.43
N VAL A 569 2.25 5.85 -7.03
CA VAL A 569 1.98 7.27 -7.26
C VAL A 569 2.08 7.63 -8.74
N TYR A 570 3.04 7.05 -9.46
CA TYR A 570 3.22 7.23 -10.90
C TYR A 570 2.00 6.75 -11.68
N GLY A 571 1.44 5.59 -11.32
CA GLY A 571 0.19 5.08 -11.90
C GLY A 571 -1.07 5.83 -11.46
N ALA A 572 -1.07 6.41 -10.26
CA ALA A 572 -2.24 7.09 -9.70
C ALA A 572 -2.49 8.49 -10.27
N ALA A 573 -1.53 9.11 -10.96
CA ALA A 573 -1.67 10.46 -11.49
C ALA A 573 -1.02 10.62 -12.87
N ASN A 574 -1.27 11.75 -13.52
CA ASN A 574 -0.73 12.07 -14.84
C ASN A 574 0.76 12.51 -14.81
N TYR A 575 1.60 11.70 -14.18
CA TYR A 575 3.05 11.91 -14.12
C TYR A 575 3.75 11.41 -15.39
N ARG A 576 4.90 12.00 -15.68
CA ARG A 576 5.89 11.54 -16.64
C ARG A 576 7.15 11.15 -15.87
N PHE A 577 7.93 10.22 -16.41
CA PHE A 577 9.22 9.83 -15.81
C PHE A 577 10.11 11.05 -15.49
N ALA A 578 10.19 12.01 -16.41
CA ALA A 578 10.96 13.25 -16.21
C ALA A 578 10.50 14.10 -15.02
N ASP A 579 9.27 13.95 -14.53
CA ASP A 579 8.81 14.68 -13.35
C ASP A 579 9.46 14.14 -12.07
N PHE A 580 9.68 12.82 -11.99
CA PHE A 580 10.42 12.20 -10.88
C PHE A 580 11.88 12.65 -10.89
N LEU A 581 12.55 12.63 -12.05
CA LEU A 581 13.95 13.08 -12.15
C LEU A 581 14.12 14.55 -11.71
N LYS A 582 13.21 15.43 -12.11
CA LYS A 582 13.31 16.88 -11.84
C LYS A 582 13.30 17.23 -10.36
N ILE A 583 12.52 16.53 -9.55
CA ILE A 583 12.43 16.78 -8.11
C ILE A 583 13.24 15.80 -7.28
N GLY A 584 13.33 14.55 -7.73
CA GLY A 584 14.01 13.48 -7.02
C GLY A 584 15.53 13.59 -7.04
N LEU A 585 16.14 14.02 -8.15
CA LEU A 585 17.60 14.16 -8.18
C LEU A 585 18.11 15.26 -7.20
N PRO A 586 17.53 16.47 -7.16
CA PRO A 586 17.89 17.44 -6.13
C PRO A 586 17.54 16.95 -4.71
N MET A 587 16.46 16.19 -4.56
CA MET A 587 16.08 15.58 -3.27
C MET A 587 17.15 14.60 -2.78
N ASN A 588 17.64 13.68 -3.63
CA ASN A 588 18.72 12.74 -3.29
C ASN A 588 19.96 13.47 -2.79
N ILE A 589 20.33 14.59 -3.43
CA ILE A 589 21.50 15.38 -3.01
C ILE A 589 21.26 16.02 -1.64
N VAL A 590 20.13 16.73 -1.46
CA VAL A 590 19.84 17.44 -0.20
C VAL A 590 19.69 16.47 0.96
N VAL A 591 18.93 15.39 0.76
CA VAL A 591 18.72 14.36 1.77
C VAL A 591 20.01 13.59 2.03
N GLY A 592 20.79 13.28 1.00
CA GLY A 592 22.06 12.58 1.15
C GLY A 592 23.09 13.35 1.95
N VAL A 593 23.27 14.63 1.64
CA VAL A 593 24.17 15.50 2.42
C VAL A 593 23.68 15.64 3.85
N ALA A 594 22.37 15.89 4.06
CA ALA A 594 21.81 16.01 5.41
C ALA A 594 21.97 14.71 6.22
N THR A 595 21.79 13.55 5.59
CA THR A 595 21.95 12.24 6.22
C THR A 595 23.40 12.00 6.60
N CYS A 596 24.35 12.18 5.68
CA CYS A 596 25.76 11.90 5.93
C CYS A 596 26.33 12.84 7.00
N VAL A 597 25.97 14.12 6.97
CA VAL A 597 26.34 15.08 8.02
C VAL A 597 25.72 14.69 9.37
N ALA A 598 24.46 14.24 9.38
CA ALA A 598 23.82 13.80 10.63
C ALA A 598 24.47 12.54 11.22
N ILE A 599 24.91 11.61 10.37
CA ILE A 599 25.69 10.43 10.81
C ILE A 599 27.01 10.90 11.43
N ASP A 600 27.82 11.66 10.69
CA ASP A 600 29.14 12.16 11.10
C ASP A 600 29.08 13.05 12.37
N SER A 601 27.97 13.78 12.59
CA SER A 601 27.85 14.74 13.70
C SER A 601 27.20 14.20 14.97
N PHE A 602 26.27 13.23 14.86
CA PHE A 602 25.41 12.82 15.98
C PHE A 602 25.34 11.31 16.22
N PHE A 603 25.87 10.51 15.30
CA PHE A 603 25.80 9.04 15.39
C PHE A 603 27.11 8.43 15.89
N GLY A 604 28.26 9.05 15.56
CA GLY A 604 29.61 8.68 16.01
C GLY A 604 29.96 9.07 17.43
#